data_AF-K9ZZD5-F1
#
_entry.id   AF-K9ZZD5-F1
#
_cell.length_a   1.000
_cell.length_b   1.000
_cell.length_c   1.000
_cell.angle_alpha   90.00
_cell.angle_beta   90.00
_cell.angle_gamma   90.00
#
_symmetry.space_group_name_H-M   'P 1'
#
loop_
_entity.id
_entity.type
_entity.pdbx_description
1 polymer ?
#
loop_
_entity_poly.entity_id
_entity_poly.type
_entity_poly.pdbx_seq_one_letter_code
_entity_poly.pdbx_strand_id
1 'polypeptide(L)'
;MLTAKKISELREKPAREGKGGERGDEVLGSKLRALRQQHDLSQEEVVEASGGLFVRSGLSHIESGRQNVMARQLVWFARFYEISVDSLCDHLYPVESD
;
A
#
# COMPACT_ATOMS: atom_id res chain seq x y z
N MET A 1 13.39 34.88 8.28
CA MET A 1 12.41 34.44 7.26
C MET A 1 13.12 33.59 6.24
N LEU A 2 12.86 32.27 6.22
CA LEU A 2 13.41 31.37 5.20
C LEU A 2 12.42 31.31 4.01
N THR A 3 12.92 31.57 2.81
CA THR A 3 12.15 31.62 1.55
C THR A 3 11.69 30.23 1.11
N ALA A 4 10.52 30.18 0.45
CA ALA A 4 9.80 28.97 0.03
C ALA A 4 10.62 27.96 -0.82
N LYS A 5 11.77 28.36 -1.37
CA LYS A 5 12.69 27.46 -2.08
C LYS A 5 13.46 26.49 -1.18
N LYS A 6 13.63 26.78 0.12
CA LYS A 6 14.44 25.94 1.02
C LYS A 6 13.66 24.77 1.67
N ILE A 7 12.34 24.74 1.49
CA ILE A 7 11.48 23.66 2.00
C ILE A 7 11.32 22.54 0.96
N SER A 8 11.48 22.83 -0.34
CA SER A 8 11.35 21.83 -1.41
C SER A 8 12.50 20.82 -1.49
N GLU A 9 13.69 21.18 -1.00
CA GLU A 9 14.88 20.31 -1.03
C GLU A 9 14.94 19.31 0.15
N LEU A 10 14.10 19.47 1.18
CA LEU A 10 14.02 18.54 2.31
C LEU A 10 13.06 17.35 2.06
N ARG A 11 12.60 17.18 0.82
CA ARG A 11 11.60 16.16 0.46
C ARG A 11 12.09 15.10 -0.52
N GLU A 12 13.40 14.99 -0.70
CA GLU A 12 13.99 13.79 -1.28
C GLU A 12 14.03 12.71 -0.20
N LYS A 13 12.98 11.88 -0.15
CA LYS A 13 13.05 10.61 0.58
C LYS A 13 14.20 9.82 -0.05
N PRO A 14 15.20 9.37 0.73
CA PRO A 14 16.27 8.57 0.17
C PRO A 14 15.64 7.34 -0.50
N ALA A 15 16.02 7.08 -1.75
CA ALA A 15 15.80 5.80 -2.38
C ALA A 15 16.47 4.75 -1.49
N ARG A 16 15.67 3.96 -0.78
CA ARG A 16 16.19 2.89 0.07
C ARG A 16 16.66 1.78 -0.86
N GLU A 17 17.96 1.73 -1.11
CA GLU A 17 18.63 0.63 -1.80
C GLU A 17 18.59 -0.63 -0.93
N GLY A 18 17.64 -1.52 -1.20
CA GLY A 18 17.62 -2.89 -0.70
C GLY A 18 17.68 -3.85 -1.88
N LYS A 19 18.77 -4.63 -1.97
CA LYS A 19 18.97 -5.67 -2.99
C LYS A 19 18.18 -6.95 -2.61
N GLY A 20 17.48 -7.55 -3.57
CA GLY A 20 17.18 -8.99 -3.63
C GLY A 20 16.10 -9.51 -2.69
N GLY A 21 14.83 -9.28 -3.03
CA GLY A 21 13.63 -9.84 -2.42
C GLY A 21 12.44 -8.95 -2.79
N GLU A 22 11.28 -9.52 -3.17
CA GLU A 22 10.07 -8.71 -3.36
C GLU A 22 9.85 -7.89 -2.09
N ARG A 23 9.80 -6.56 -2.22
CA ARG A 23 9.64 -5.70 -1.04
C ARG A 23 8.29 -6.04 -0.44
N GLY A 24 8.15 -6.19 0.88
CA GLY A 24 6.86 -6.55 1.50
C GLY A 24 5.69 -5.67 1.02
N ASP A 25 5.96 -4.39 0.71
CA ASP A 25 5.00 -3.48 0.09
C ASP A 25 4.50 -3.92 -1.30
N GLU A 26 5.36 -4.51 -2.14
CA GLU A 26 5.00 -5.04 -3.46
C GLU A 26 4.11 -6.27 -3.35
N VAL A 27 4.41 -7.16 -2.39
CA VAL A 27 3.61 -8.36 -2.12
C VAL A 27 2.22 -7.97 -1.64
N LEU A 28 2.14 -7.08 -0.63
CA LEU A 28 0.86 -6.57 -0.14
C LEU A 28 0.08 -5.83 -1.22
N GLY A 29 0.75 -4.95 -1.97
CA GLY A 29 0.13 -4.19 -3.05
C GLY A 29 -0.47 -5.09 -4.12
N SER A 30 0.27 -6.11 -4.55
CA SER A 30 -0.20 -7.10 -5.53
C SER A 30 -1.37 -7.91 -5.01
N LYS A 31 -1.35 -8.30 -3.73
CA LYS A 31 -2.46 -9.01 -3.08
C LYS A 31 -3.72 -8.15 -3.02
N LEU A 32 -3.61 -6.87 -2.64
CA LEU A 32 -4.74 -5.94 -2.61
C LEU A 32 -5.33 -5.72 -4.01
N ARG A 33 -4.47 -5.62 -5.04
CA ARG A 33 -4.91 -5.54 -6.43
C ARG A 33 -5.68 -6.78 -6.87
N ALA A 34 -5.18 -7.97 -6.52
CA ALA A 34 -5.83 -9.22 -6.85
C ALA A 34 -7.21 -9.34 -6.17
N LEU A 35 -7.31 -9.02 -4.88
CA LEU A 35 -8.59 -8.98 -4.16
C LEU A 35 -9.58 -8.02 -4.83
N ARG A 36 -9.13 -6.81 -5.18
CA ARG A 36 -9.98 -5.86 -5.90
C ARG A 36 -10.54 -6.44 -7.20
N GLN A 37 -9.68 -7.08 -7.99
CA GLN A 37 -10.05 -7.68 -9.28
C GLN A 37 -10.95 -8.91 -9.12
N GLN A 38 -10.78 -9.72 -8.09
CA GLN A 38 -11.65 -10.86 -7.78
C GLN A 38 -13.07 -10.43 -7.42
N HIS A 39 -13.23 -9.23 -6.90
CA HIS A 39 -14.53 -8.62 -6.61
C HIS A 39 -15.06 -7.77 -7.78
N ASP A 40 -14.41 -7.81 -8.96
CA ASP A 40 -14.77 -7.03 -10.16
C ASP A 40 -14.82 -5.50 -9.94
N LEU A 41 -14.04 -5.00 -8.98
CA LEU A 41 -14.02 -3.57 -8.63
C LEU A 41 -12.93 -2.81 -9.39
N SER A 42 -13.26 -1.58 -9.79
CA SER A 42 -12.29 -0.58 -10.22
C SER A 42 -11.61 0.08 -9.02
N GLN A 43 -10.47 0.76 -9.27
CA GLN A 43 -9.81 1.55 -8.22
C GLN A 43 -10.68 2.71 -7.72
N GLU A 44 -11.58 3.23 -8.57
CA GLU A 44 -12.48 4.33 -8.19
C GLU A 44 -13.53 3.86 -7.19
N GLU A 45 -14.14 2.69 -7.43
CA GLU A 45 -15.16 2.11 -6.54
C GLU A 45 -14.61 1.79 -5.15
N VAL A 46 -13.37 1.30 -5.06
CA VAL A 46 -12.71 1.06 -3.76
C VAL A 46 -12.45 2.38 -3.01
N VAL A 47 -12.05 3.43 -3.73
CA VAL A 47 -11.81 4.76 -3.15
C VAL A 47 -13.12 5.37 -2.65
N GLU A 48 -14.18 5.28 -3.44
CA GLU A 48 -15.53 5.75 -3.07
C GLU A 48 -16.04 5.02 -1.82
N ALA A 49 -15.94 3.69 -1.80
CA ALA A 49 -16.31 2.87 -0.65
C ALA A 49 -15.49 3.19 0.62
N SER A 50 -14.26 3.71 0.45
CA SER A 50 -13.41 4.09 1.58
C SER A 50 -13.85 5.37 2.30
N GLY A 51 -14.81 6.12 1.75
CA GLY A 51 -15.28 7.38 2.35
C GLY A 51 -14.19 8.44 2.44
N GLY A 52 -13.23 8.44 1.50
CA GLY A 52 -12.11 9.39 1.46
C GLY A 52 -10.91 9.03 2.32
N LEU A 53 -10.77 7.76 2.73
CA LEU A 53 -9.59 7.30 3.49
C LEU A 53 -8.29 7.42 2.67
N PHE A 54 -8.39 7.34 1.36
CA PHE A 54 -7.32 7.57 0.40
C PHE A 54 -7.92 7.98 -0.96
N VAL A 55 -7.06 8.48 -1.86
CA VAL A 55 -7.45 8.86 -3.22
C VAL A 55 -6.99 7.80 -4.23
N ARG A 56 -7.54 7.82 -5.44
CA ARG A 56 -7.23 6.86 -6.53
C ARG A 56 -5.73 6.72 -6.84
N SER A 57 -5.00 7.84 -6.90
CA SER A 57 -3.54 7.80 -7.10
C SER A 57 -2.82 7.15 -5.92
N GLY A 58 -3.31 7.33 -4.70
CA GLY A 58 -2.83 6.67 -3.50
C GLY A 58 -3.07 5.16 -3.55
N LEU A 59 -4.26 4.71 -3.96
CA LEU A 59 -4.55 3.29 -4.16
C LEU A 59 -3.66 2.67 -5.25
N SER A 60 -3.47 3.37 -6.37
CA SER A 60 -2.55 2.90 -7.43
C SER A 60 -1.10 2.76 -6.95
N HIS A 61 -0.61 3.68 -6.12
CA HIS A 61 0.72 3.57 -5.51
C HIS A 61 0.81 2.44 -4.48
N ILE A 62 -0.25 2.21 -3.70
CA ILE A 62 -0.35 1.08 -2.78
C ILE A 62 -0.29 -0.24 -3.56
N GLU A 63 -1.15 -0.40 -4.57
CA GLU A 63 -1.24 -1.63 -5.38
C GLU A 63 0.04 -1.95 -6.18
N SER A 64 0.88 -0.95 -6.42
CA SER A 64 2.19 -1.11 -7.08
C SER A 64 3.37 -1.21 -6.10
N GLY A 65 3.11 -1.23 -4.78
CA GLY A 65 4.15 -1.24 -3.75
C GLY A 65 4.99 0.04 -3.67
N ARG A 66 4.61 1.11 -4.38
CA ARG A 66 5.30 2.41 -4.35
C ARG A 66 4.97 3.21 -3.10
N GLN A 67 3.89 2.86 -2.41
CA GLN A 67 3.46 3.48 -1.16
C GLN A 67 3.11 2.42 -0.13
N ASN A 68 3.65 2.57 1.07
CA ASN A 68 3.30 1.74 2.23
C ASN A 68 1.82 1.92 2.61
N VAL A 69 1.19 0.83 3.03
CA VAL A 69 -0.17 0.84 3.58
C VAL A 69 -0.12 1.23 5.06
N MET A 70 -0.85 2.27 5.44
CA MET A 70 -0.97 2.67 6.85
C MET A 70 -1.84 1.67 7.61
N ALA A 71 -1.60 1.47 8.91
CA ALA A 71 -2.36 0.52 9.73
C ALA A 71 -3.89 0.71 9.63
N ARG A 72 -4.38 1.96 9.61
CA ARG A 72 -5.81 2.27 9.43
C ARG A 72 -6.34 1.79 8.07
N GLN A 73 -5.56 1.94 7.01
CA GLN A 73 -5.90 1.47 5.67
C GLN A 73 -5.89 -0.06 5.61
N LEU A 74 -4.91 -0.70 6.26
CA LEU A 74 -4.80 -2.15 6.32
C LEU A 74 -6.04 -2.79 6.99
N VAL A 75 -6.45 -2.25 8.14
CA VAL A 75 -7.68 -2.68 8.84
C VAL A 75 -8.92 -2.42 7.98
N TRP A 76 -8.96 -1.31 7.24
CA TRP A 76 -10.06 -1.02 6.34
C TRP A 76 -10.14 -2.03 5.20
N PHE A 77 -9.03 -2.33 4.52
CA PHE A 77 -8.99 -3.34 3.45
C PHE A 77 -9.39 -4.72 3.95
N ALA A 78 -8.89 -5.13 5.13
CA ALA A 78 -9.25 -6.40 5.74
C ALA A 78 -10.77 -6.53 5.92
N ARG A 79 -11.42 -5.48 6.45
CA ARG A 79 -12.88 -5.45 6.61
C ARG A 79 -13.61 -5.40 5.28
N PHE A 80 -13.14 -4.59 4.33
CA PHE A 80 -13.78 -4.39 3.04
C PHE A 80 -13.78 -5.67 2.18
N TYR A 81 -12.69 -6.45 2.24
CA TYR A 81 -12.57 -7.73 1.55
C TYR A 81 -12.92 -8.95 2.42
N GLU A 82 -13.46 -8.73 3.62
CA GLU A 82 -13.89 -9.80 4.55
C GLU A 82 -12.81 -10.84 4.88
N ILE A 83 -11.56 -10.40 5.03
CA ILE A 83 -10.41 -11.23 5.42
C ILE A 83 -9.72 -10.68 6.68
N SER A 84 -8.91 -11.51 7.34
CA SER A 84 -8.12 -11.04 8.48
C SER A 84 -6.94 -10.17 8.04
N VAL A 85 -6.48 -9.30 8.93
CA VAL A 85 -5.22 -8.55 8.74
C VAL A 85 -4.04 -9.50 8.61
N ASP A 86 -4.02 -10.58 9.40
CA ASP A 86 -2.98 -11.61 9.30
C ASP A 86 -2.95 -12.24 7.91
N SER A 87 -4.12 -12.55 7.32
CA SER A 87 -4.18 -13.05 5.95
C SER A 87 -3.58 -12.05 4.97
N LEU A 88 -3.88 -10.74 5.07
CA LEU A 88 -3.23 -9.72 4.24
C LEU A 88 -1.70 -9.70 4.39
N CYS A 89 -1.18 -10.04 5.57
CA CYS A 89 0.24 -9.96 5.92
C CYS A 89 1.02 -11.29 5.82
N ASP A 90 0.36 -12.43 5.60
CA ASP A 90 0.92 -13.79 5.70
C ASP A 90 2.16 -14.04 4.83
N HIS A 91 2.37 -13.25 3.77
CA HIS A 91 3.50 -13.39 2.84
C HIS A 91 4.51 -12.23 2.95
N LEU A 92 4.41 -11.40 4.00
CA LEU A 92 5.32 -10.27 4.24
C LEU A 92 6.65 -10.68 4.88
N TYR A 93 6.71 -11.89 5.42
CA TYR A 93 7.92 -12.43 6.03
C TYR A 93 8.24 -13.74 5.31
N PRO A 94 9.42 -13.87 4.67
CA PRO A 94 9.88 -15.18 4.27
C PRO A 94 9.95 -16.02 5.55
N VAL A 95 9.25 -17.15 5.56
CA VAL A 95 9.45 -18.17 6.59
C VAL A 95 10.86 -18.69 6.34
N GLU A 96 11.82 -18.30 7.18
CA GLU A 96 13.14 -18.93 7.13
C GLU A 96 12.91 -20.43 7.30
N SER A 97 13.26 -21.17 6.25
CA SER A 97 13.18 -22.63 6.29
C SER A 97 14.40 -23.10 7.07
N ASP A 98 14.17 -23.58 8.30
CA ASP A 98 15.16 -24.34 9.07
C ASP A 98 15.58 -25.64 8.34
#